data_AF-A0AA43FFF0-F1
#
_entry.id   AF-A0AA43FFF0-F1
#
_cell.length_a   1.000
_cell.length_b   1.000
_cell.length_c   1.000
_cell.angle_alpha   90.00
_cell.angle_beta   90.00
_cell.angle_gamma   90.00
#
_symmetry.space_group_name_H-M   'P 1'
#
loop_
_entity.id
_entity.type
_entity.pdbx_description
1 polymer ?
#
loop_
_entity_poly.entity_id
_entity_poly.type
_entity_poly.pdbx_seq_one_letter_code
_entity_poly.pdbx_strand_id
1 'polypeptide(L)'
;MEQPFEMIHTAENEPRFNMPYTPAVKVTAGKLVFLAGVTAAPVYHSHPHIASEFDDIPLDPGEQAQMAIDAIRQVLEAAGGGLEHIVEMTRYIVNIADNQDAINQVLGQAMGNHRPASTTVEVVRLATDHRLVLELRAVAAVPD
;
A
#
# COMPACT_ATOMS: atom_id res chain seq x y z
N MET A 1 7.41 -20.07 7.40
CA MET A 1 7.70 -20.53 6.02
C MET A 1 8.70 -19.57 5.44
N GLU A 2 9.55 -20.03 4.52
CA GLU A 2 10.48 -19.16 3.80
C GLU A 2 9.68 -18.13 2.98
N GLN A 3 10.18 -16.89 2.86
CA GLN A 3 9.52 -15.86 2.06
C GLN A 3 9.51 -16.31 0.58
N PRO A 4 8.38 -16.24 -0.14
CA PRO A 4 8.28 -16.74 -1.51
C PRO A 4 8.87 -15.79 -2.56
N PHE A 5 9.79 -14.91 -2.15
CA PHE A 5 10.44 -13.91 -2.98
C PHE A 5 11.79 -13.48 -2.38
N GLU A 6 12.64 -12.88 -3.21
CA GLU A 6 13.87 -12.23 -2.79
C GLU A 6 13.91 -10.76 -3.23
N MET A 7 14.52 -9.92 -2.39
CA MET A 7 14.79 -8.52 -2.68
C MET A 7 16.07 -8.40 -3.52
N ILE A 8 15.97 -7.79 -4.70
CA ILE A 8 17.07 -7.65 -5.65
C ILE A 8 17.69 -6.26 -5.50
N HIS A 9 19.00 -6.25 -5.23
CA HIS A 9 19.83 -5.06 -5.19
C HIS A 9 20.96 -5.16 -6.21
N THR A 10 21.47 -4.02 -6.66
CA THR A 10 22.67 -3.97 -7.49
C THR A 10 23.93 -4.13 -6.63
N ALA A 11 25.08 -4.33 -7.28
CA ALA A 11 26.38 -4.41 -6.60
C ALA A 11 26.77 -3.11 -5.86
N GLU A 12 26.09 -1.99 -6.11
CA GLU A 12 26.33 -0.69 -5.48
C GLU A 12 25.59 -0.51 -4.15
N ASN A 13 24.81 -1.50 -3.70
CA ASN A 13 24.07 -1.41 -2.45
C ASN A 13 25.02 -1.44 -1.24
N GLU A 14 25.08 -0.31 -0.53
CA GLU A 14 25.92 -0.09 0.64
C GLU A 14 25.09 0.31 1.87
N PRO A 15 25.51 -0.02 3.10
CA PRO A 15 24.77 0.30 4.33
C PRO A 15 24.46 1.78 4.56
N ARG A 16 25.16 2.71 3.88
CA ARG A 16 24.91 4.15 3.98
C ARG A 16 23.63 4.59 3.27
N PHE A 17 23.11 3.79 2.33
CA PHE A 17 21.90 4.12 1.61
C PHE A 17 20.68 3.70 2.41
N ASN A 18 19.81 4.67 2.74
CA ASN A 18 18.54 4.41 3.39
C ASN A 18 17.40 4.59 2.38
N MET A 19 17.18 3.56 1.56
CA MET A 19 16.10 3.56 0.58
C MET A 19 14.79 3.06 1.19
N PRO A 20 13.65 3.75 0.98
CA PRO A 20 12.35 3.32 1.49
C PRO A 20 11.69 2.22 0.64
N TYR A 21 12.39 1.68 -0.37
CA TYR A 21 11.92 0.62 -1.27
C TYR A 21 13.10 -0.24 -1.76
N THR A 22 12.78 -1.41 -2.32
CA THR A 22 13.75 -2.29 -2.99
C THR A 22 13.73 -2.04 -4.50
N PRO A 23 14.89 -1.98 -5.19
CA PRO A 23 14.94 -1.75 -6.64
C PRO A 23 14.13 -2.75 -7.48
N ALA A 24 14.15 -4.03 -7.10
CA ALA A 24 13.31 -5.05 -7.71
C ALA A 24 13.01 -6.19 -6.71
N VAL A 25 11.90 -6.89 -6.90
CA VAL A 25 11.56 -8.09 -6.15
C VAL A 25 11.41 -9.25 -7.13
N LYS A 26 12.06 -10.38 -6.88
CA LYS A 26 11.92 -11.61 -7.67
C LYS A 26 11.09 -12.61 -6.88
N VAL A 27 9.88 -12.91 -7.36
CA VAL A 27 9.02 -13.96 -6.79
C VAL A 27 9.57 -15.33 -7.20
N THR A 28 9.79 -16.20 -6.23
CA THR A 28 10.43 -17.52 -6.41
C THR A 28 9.48 -18.69 -6.17
N ALA A 29 8.37 -18.47 -5.47
CA ALA A 29 7.36 -19.49 -5.16
C ALA A 29 5.99 -18.84 -4.83
N GLY A 30 5.02 -19.64 -4.42
CA GLY A 30 3.72 -19.17 -3.91
C GLY A 30 2.76 -18.66 -4.98
N LYS A 31 1.74 -17.92 -4.54
CA LYS A 31 0.65 -17.40 -5.38
C LYS A 31 0.66 -15.88 -5.37
N LEU A 32 0.42 -15.27 -6.54
CA LEU A 32 0.27 -13.83 -6.63
C LEU A 32 -1.15 -13.41 -6.28
N VAL A 33 -1.26 -12.39 -5.42
CA VAL A 33 -2.50 -11.72 -5.08
C VAL A 33 -2.42 -10.29 -5.61
N PHE A 34 -3.34 -9.92 -6.48
CA PHE A 34 -3.44 -8.58 -7.05
C PHE A 34 -4.54 -7.82 -6.33
N LEU A 35 -4.19 -6.78 -5.59
CA LEU A 35 -5.15 -5.96 -4.89
C LEU A 35 -5.66 -4.85 -5.81
N ALA A 36 -6.94 -4.52 -5.66
CA ALA A 36 -7.48 -3.29 -6.23
C ALA A 36 -6.82 -2.06 -5.59
N GLY A 37 -7.09 -0.87 -6.13
CA GLY A 37 -6.76 0.37 -5.44
C GLY A 37 -7.55 0.47 -4.14
N VAL A 38 -6.85 0.66 -3.03
CA VAL A 38 -7.41 0.74 -1.68
C VAL A 38 -7.22 2.15 -1.15
N THR A 39 -8.29 2.75 -0.65
CA THR A 39 -8.32 4.10 -0.07
C THR A 39 -8.85 4.01 1.37
N ALA A 40 -9.19 5.15 1.97
CA ALA A 40 -9.94 5.19 3.24
C ALA A 40 -11.44 4.90 3.09
N ALA A 41 -11.93 4.61 1.88
CA ALA A 41 -13.30 4.15 1.67
C ALA A 41 -13.50 2.71 2.19
N PRO A 42 -14.72 2.32 2.59
CA PRO A 42 -15.00 0.94 2.98
C PRO A 42 -14.62 -0.06 1.88
N VAL A 43 -14.02 -1.19 2.27
CA VAL A 43 -13.65 -2.28 1.34
C VAL A 43 -14.85 -2.77 0.53
N TYR A 44 -16.02 -2.83 1.18
CA TYR A 44 -17.29 -3.16 0.55
C TYR A 44 -18.22 -1.95 0.60
N HIS A 45 -18.62 -1.48 -0.58
CA HIS A 45 -19.56 -0.38 -0.76
C HIS A 45 -20.37 -0.59 -2.04
N SER A 46 -21.42 0.19 -2.24
CA SER A 46 -22.37 0.03 -3.33
C SER A 46 -21.95 0.72 -4.61
N HIS A 47 -22.31 0.15 -5.77
CA HIS A 47 -22.28 0.81 -7.07
C HIS A 47 -23.69 0.79 -7.70
N PRO A 48 -24.26 1.94 -8.10
CA PRO A 48 -23.72 3.30 -7.94
C PRO A 48 -23.52 3.68 -6.46
N HIS A 49 -22.56 4.58 -6.20
CA HIS A 49 -22.18 4.98 -4.84
C HIS A 49 -23.37 5.51 -4.06
N ILE A 50 -23.52 5.03 -2.82
CA ILE A 50 -24.43 5.61 -1.83
C ILE A 50 -23.60 6.55 -0.96
N ALA A 51 -23.88 7.86 -1.02
CA ALA A 51 -23.05 8.88 -0.38
C ALA A 51 -22.77 8.62 1.11
N SER A 52 -23.78 8.13 1.85
CA SER A 52 -23.65 7.86 3.28
C SER A 52 -22.70 6.71 3.64
N GLU A 53 -22.33 5.85 2.68
CA GLU A 53 -21.31 4.81 2.91
C GLU A 53 -19.90 5.41 3.06
N PHE A 54 -19.73 6.69 2.74
CA PHE A 54 -18.44 7.39 2.75
C PHE A 54 -18.38 8.51 3.79
N ASP A 55 -19.41 8.68 4.63
CA ASP A 55 -19.48 9.78 5.60
C ASP A 55 -18.30 9.75 6.57
N ASP A 56 -17.82 8.56 6.93
CA ASP A 56 -16.73 8.33 7.88
C ASP A 56 -15.32 8.49 7.29
N ILE A 57 -15.17 8.89 6.01
CA ILE A 57 -13.84 9.19 5.43
C ILE A 57 -13.23 10.39 6.17
N PRO A 58 -12.08 10.20 6.86
CA PRO A 58 -11.42 11.28 7.58
C PRO A 58 -10.73 12.26 6.64
N LEU A 59 -10.51 13.48 7.12
CA LEU A 59 -9.71 14.48 6.38
C LEU A 59 -8.20 14.33 6.61
N ASP A 60 -7.80 13.69 7.73
CA ASP A 60 -6.39 13.51 8.07
C ASP A 60 -5.73 12.45 7.17
N PRO A 61 -4.63 12.79 6.46
CA PRO A 61 -3.93 11.84 5.59
C PRO A 61 -3.36 10.62 6.31
N GLY A 62 -2.98 10.76 7.59
CA GLY A 62 -2.49 9.66 8.42
C GLY A 62 -3.60 8.67 8.75
N GLU A 63 -4.77 9.17 9.16
CA GLU A 63 -5.96 8.33 9.37
C GLU A 63 -6.39 7.62 8.09
N GLN A 64 -6.36 8.31 6.93
CA GLN A 64 -6.62 7.67 5.64
C GLN A 64 -5.60 6.57 5.32
N ALA A 65 -4.31 6.81 5.58
CA ALA A 65 -3.26 5.81 5.40
C ALA A 65 -3.45 4.59 6.31
N GLN A 66 -3.87 4.82 7.55
CA GLN A 66 -4.15 3.75 8.52
C GLN A 66 -5.32 2.89 8.04
N MET A 67 -6.43 3.51 7.64
CA MET A 67 -7.59 2.78 7.09
C MET A 67 -7.22 1.98 5.83
N ALA A 68 -6.47 2.58 4.90
CA ALA A 68 -6.07 1.91 3.68
C ALA A 68 -5.15 0.71 3.93
N ILE A 69 -4.14 0.85 4.81
CA ILE A 69 -3.22 -0.26 5.11
C ILE A 69 -3.89 -1.37 5.93
N ASP A 70 -4.86 -1.03 6.80
CA ASP A 70 -5.64 -2.00 7.55
C ASP A 70 -6.57 -2.80 6.64
N ALA A 71 -7.19 -2.15 5.66
CA ALA A 71 -7.97 -2.82 4.62
C ALA A 71 -7.10 -3.76 3.78
N ILE A 72 -5.90 -3.32 3.36
CA ILE A 72 -4.94 -4.19 2.65
C ILE A 72 -4.57 -5.40 3.51
N ARG A 73 -4.31 -5.21 4.81
CA ARG A 73 -3.99 -6.31 5.73
C ARG A 73 -5.13 -7.34 5.78
N GLN A 74 -6.37 -6.89 5.97
CA GLN A 74 -7.53 -7.77 6.02
C GLN A 74 -7.71 -8.59 4.73
N VAL A 75 -7.52 -7.96 3.56
CA VAL A 75 -7.60 -8.65 2.26
C VAL A 75 -6.48 -9.67 2.10
N LEU A 76 -5.26 -9.35 2.53
CA LEU A 76 -4.12 -10.27 2.47
C LEU A 76 -4.29 -11.44 3.44
N GLU A 77 -4.77 -11.20 4.66
CA GLU A 77 -5.10 -12.24 5.64
C GLU A 77 -6.13 -13.22 5.07
N ALA A 78 -7.18 -12.71 4.43
CA ALA A 78 -8.18 -13.53 3.75
C ALA A 78 -7.60 -14.35 2.58
N ALA A 79 -6.49 -13.89 1.98
CA ALA A 79 -5.75 -14.59 0.93
C ALA A 79 -4.63 -15.52 1.47
N GLY A 80 -4.50 -15.67 2.80
CA GLY A 80 -3.47 -16.50 3.42
C GLY A 80 -2.09 -15.83 3.54
N GLY A 81 -2.04 -14.50 3.42
CA GLY A 81 -0.83 -13.68 3.53
C GLY A 81 -0.91 -12.59 4.59
N GLY A 82 -0.04 -11.60 4.45
CA GLY A 82 0.16 -10.49 5.37
C GLY A 82 0.94 -9.36 4.69
N LEU A 83 1.12 -8.21 5.35
CA LEU A 83 1.78 -7.04 4.76
C LEU A 83 3.23 -7.32 4.33
N GLU A 84 3.92 -8.21 5.05
CA GLU A 84 5.26 -8.71 4.74
C GLU A 84 5.32 -9.50 3.42
N HIS A 85 4.17 -9.87 2.85
CA HIS A 85 4.08 -10.56 1.56
C HIS A 85 3.89 -9.62 0.38
N ILE A 86 3.72 -8.31 0.62
CA ILE A 86 3.63 -7.32 -0.47
C ILE A 86 4.97 -7.26 -1.20
N VAL A 87 4.96 -7.47 -2.52
CA VAL A 87 6.16 -7.44 -3.37
C VAL A 87 6.26 -6.15 -4.17
N GLU A 88 5.14 -5.50 -4.44
CA GLU A 88 5.05 -4.21 -5.13
C GLU A 88 3.94 -3.34 -4.54
N MET A 89 4.19 -2.04 -4.43
CA MET A 89 3.21 -1.05 -4.01
C MET A 89 3.31 0.25 -4.80
N THR A 90 2.23 0.61 -5.48
CA THR A 90 2.07 1.91 -6.11
C THR A 90 1.20 2.81 -5.24
N ARG A 91 1.69 4.02 -4.96
CA ARG A 91 1.04 5.03 -4.12
C ARG A 91 0.62 6.21 -4.99
N TYR A 92 -0.67 6.50 -5.01
CA TYR A 92 -1.23 7.69 -5.64
C TYR A 92 -1.59 8.68 -4.55
N ILE A 93 -0.99 9.87 -4.58
CA ILE A 93 -1.16 10.88 -3.53
C ILE A 93 -1.65 12.17 -4.18
N VAL A 94 -2.70 12.76 -3.62
CA VAL A 94 -3.11 14.13 -3.97
C VAL A 94 -2.26 15.09 -3.15
N ASN A 95 -1.64 16.09 -3.77
CA ASN A 95 -0.81 17.10 -3.08
C ASN A 95 0.24 16.46 -2.14
N ILE A 96 1.30 15.91 -2.74
CA ILE A 96 2.38 15.21 -2.04
C ILE A 96 3.03 16.10 -0.99
N ALA A 97 3.23 17.39 -1.30
CA ALA A 97 3.91 18.33 -0.42
C ALA A 97 3.23 18.44 0.96
N ASP A 98 1.91 18.37 1.01
CA ASP A 98 1.14 18.52 2.24
C ASP A 98 0.86 17.17 2.95
N ASN A 99 0.75 16.08 2.18
CA ASN A 99 0.20 14.83 2.69
C ASN A 99 1.24 13.72 2.92
N GLN A 100 2.40 13.79 2.27
CA GLN A 100 3.37 12.69 2.24
C GLN A 100 3.88 12.28 3.62
N ASP A 101 4.19 13.23 4.50
CA ASP A 101 4.91 12.94 5.75
C ASP A 101 4.04 12.13 6.72
N ALA A 102 2.76 12.51 6.87
CA ALA A 102 1.79 11.77 7.66
C ALA A 102 1.56 10.35 7.11
N ILE A 103 1.42 10.23 5.78
CA ILE A 103 1.26 8.93 5.10
C ILE A 103 2.49 8.04 5.32
N ASN A 104 3.71 8.59 5.14
CA ASN A 104 4.96 7.86 5.30
C ASN A 104 5.16 7.36 6.73
N GLN A 105 4.78 8.16 7.74
CA GLN A 105 4.87 7.76 9.14
C GLN A 105 4.03 6.50 9.41
N VAL A 106 2.77 6.48 8.95
CA VAL A 106 1.86 5.35 9.16
C VAL A 106 2.31 4.12 8.38
N LEU A 107 2.63 4.27 7.09
CA LEU A 107 3.10 3.15 6.28
C LEU A 107 4.42 2.58 6.79
N GLY A 108 5.34 3.44 7.25
CA GLY A 108 6.60 3.02 7.85
C GLY A 108 6.40 2.20 9.14
N GLN A 109 5.47 2.61 10.00
CA GLN A 109 5.10 1.85 11.20
C GLN A 109 4.45 0.50 10.86
N ALA A 110 3.53 0.48 9.88
CA ALA A 110 2.82 -0.74 9.49
C ALA A 110 3.72 -1.77 8.79
N MET A 111 4.68 -1.31 7.96
CA MET A 111 5.57 -2.18 7.18
C MET A 111 6.87 -2.56 7.93
N GLY A 112 7.23 -1.83 8.99
CA GLY A 112 8.44 -2.09 9.77
C GLY A 112 9.71 -2.03 8.91
N ASN A 113 10.44 -3.16 8.83
CA ASN A 113 11.64 -3.29 8.00
C ASN A 113 11.35 -3.77 6.57
N HIS A 114 10.10 -4.12 6.24
CA HIS A 114 9.75 -4.62 4.91
C HIS A 114 9.79 -3.50 3.88
N ARG A 115 10.37 -3.78 2.71
CA ARG A 115 10.62 -2.80 1.63
C ARG A 115 10.24 -3.41 0.28
N PRO A 116 8.96 -3.36 -0.13
CA PRO A 116 8.58 -3.83 -1.46
C PRO A 116 9.22 -2.95 -2.55
N ALA A 117 9.13 -3.39 -3.81
CA ALA A 117 9.28 -2.44 -4.92
C ALA A 117 8.17 -1.38 -4.79
N SER A 118 8.48 -0.10 -4.99
CA SER A 118 7.48 0.95 -4.81
C SER A 118 7.60 2.10 -5.80
N THR A 119 6.45 2.62 -6.19
CA THR A 119 6.29 3.85 -6.96
C THR A 119 5.40 4.81 -6.20
N THR A 120 5.74 6.09 -6.16
CA THR A 120 4.86 7.15 -5.65
C THR A 120 4.67 8.19 -6.74
N VAL A 121 3.42 8.55 -7.01
CA VAL A 121 3.06 9.58 -7.99
C VAL A 121 2.05 10.56 -7.40
N GLU A 122 2.22 11.83 -7.75
CA GLU A 122 1.21 12.84 -7.47
C GLU A 122 0.09 12.74 -8.51
N VAL A 123 -1.16 12.73 -8.05
CA VAL A 123 -2.35 12.73 -8.90
C VAL A 123 -3.24 13.92 -8.57
N VAL A 124 -4.00 14.38 -9.57
CA VAL A 124 -4.88 15.55 -9.40
C VAL A 124 -6.12 15.25 -8.53
N ARG A 125 -6.60 14.01 -8.51
CA ARG A 125 -7.74 13.54 -7.71
C ARG A 125 -7.85 12.02 -7.71
N LEU A 126 -8.59 11.48 -6.73
CA LEU A 126 -9.01 10.09 -6.67
C LEU A 126 -10.48 9.92 -7.08
N ALA A 127 -10.89 8.69 -7.38
CA ALA A 127 -12.18 8.43 -8.04
C ALA A 127 -13.38 8.41 -7.08
N THR A 128 -13.18 7.92 -5.84
CA THR A 128 -14.30 7.54 -4.96
C THR A 128 -14.96 8.70 -4.23
N ASP A 129 -14.16 9.57 -3.61
CA ASP A 129 -14.61 10.72 -2.83
C ASP A 129 -13.54 11.82 -2.89
N HIS A 130 -13.96 13.08 -2.93
CA HIS A 130 -13.07 14.25 -3.05
C HIS A 130 -12.19 14.49 -1.81
N ARG A 131 -12.56 13.93 -0.65
CA ARG A 131 -11.77 14.00 0.59
C ARG A 131 -10.56 13.08 0.56
N LEU A 132 -10.56 12.07 -0.32
CA LEU A 132 -9.47 11.10 -0.40
C LEU A 132 -8.20 11.75 -0.95
N VAL A 133 -7.10 11.57 -0.22
CA VAL A 133 -5.76 12.04 -0.59
C VAL A 133 -4.78 10.92 -0.87
N LEU A 134 -5.15 9.66 -0.61
CA LEU A 134 -4.32 8.48 -0.80
C LEU A 134 -5.09 7.31 -1.42
N GLU A 135 -4.47 6.69 -2.42
CA GLU A 135 -4.83 5.36 -2.92
C GLU A 135 -3.58 4.48 -3.00
N LEU A 136 -3.69 3.26 -2.48
CA LEU A 136 -2.65 2.25 -2.46
C LEU A 136 -3.06 1.08 -3.36
N ARG A 137 -2.24 0.77 -4.35
CA ARG A 137 -2.35 -0.46 -5.13
C ARG A 137 -1.18 -1.37 -4.73
N ALA A 138 -1.45 -2.64 -4.47
CA ALA A 138 -0.42 -3.59 -4.09
C ALA A 138 -0.53 -4.91 -4.86
N VAL A 139 0.62 -5.55 -5.03
CA VAL A 139 0.73 -6.97 -5.42
C VAL A 139 1.47 -7.69 -4.32
N ALA A 140 0.98 -8.85 -3.92
CA ALA A 140 1.61 -9.71 -2.91
C ALA A 140 1.92 -11.09 -3.47
N ALA A 141 2.97 -11.72 -2.94
CA ALA A 141 3.29 -13.13 -3.16
C ALA A 141 3.06 -13.87 -1.84
N VAL A 142 1.95 -14.61 -1.76
CA VAL A 142 1.56 -15.34 -0.55
C VAL A 142 2.07 -16.79 -0.63
N PRO A 143 2.38 -17.43 0.50
CA PRO A 143 2.76 -18.85 0.55
C PRO A 143 1.63 -19.76 0.02
N ASP A 144 1.99 -21.00 -0.34
CA ASP A 144 1.04 -21.99 -0.86
C ASP A 144 -0.03 -22.46 0.13
#